data_AF-A0A7G8GP34-F1
#
_entry.id   AF-A0A7G8GP34-F1
#
_cell.length_a   1.000
_cell.length_b   1.000
_cell.length_c   1.000
_cell.angle_alpha   90.00
_cell.angle_beta   90.00
_cell.angle_gamma   90.00
#
_symmetry.space_group_name_H-M   'P 1'
#
loop_
_entity.id
_entity.type
_entity.pdbx_description
1 polymer ?
#
loop_
_entity_poly.entity_id
_entity_poly.type
_entity_poly.pdbx_seq_one_letter_code
_entity_poly.pdbx_strand_id
1 'polypeptide(L)' 'MTKASRPGFAASSGGPSGQNEQTWDAVETYFECITTCSLDDGDCITRCVEQLRDSES' A
#
# COMPACT_ATOMS: atom_id res chain seq x y z
N MET A 1 -26.27 25.84 20.85
CA MET A 1 -25.49 27.02 20.42
C MET A 1 -24.70 26.66 19.18
N THR A 2 -25.10 27.29 18.08
CA THR A 2 -24.82 27.01 16.67
C THR A 2 -23.48 27.60 16.19
N LYS A 3 -22.73 26.90 15.31
CA LYS A 3 -22.12 27.56 14.13
C LYS A 3 -21.79 26.58 13.00
N ALA A 4 -22.40 26.89 11.85
CA ALA A 4 -22.35 26.17 10.59
C ALA A 4 -21.00 26.28 9.86
N SER A 5 -20.72 25.27 9.02
CA SER A 5 -20.20 25.46 7.67
C SER A 5 -20.40 24.17 6.85
N ARG A 6 -21.33 24.22 5.88
CA ARG A 6 -21.35 23.32 4.72
C ARG A 6 -21.01 24.20 3.51
N PRO A 7 -20.02 23.83 2.70
CA PRO A 7 -20.33 23.40 1.34
C PRO A 7 -19.51 22.12 1.03
N GLY A 8 -20.06 21.08 0.43
CA GLY A 8 -20.62 21.14 -0.91
C GLY A 8 -19.48 21.03 -1.91
N PHE A 9 -19.32 19.87 -2.55
CA PHE A 9 -19.12 19.74 -3.99
C PHE A 9 -19.04 18.26 -4.35
N ALA A 10 -19.92 17.87 -5.26
CA ALA A 10 -19.94 16.55 -5.86
C ALA A 10 -18.68 16.30 -6.70
N ALA A 11 -18.36 15.02 -6.84
CA ALA A 11 -17.60 14.46 -7.96
C ALA A 11 -16.15 14.96 -8.14
N SER A 12 -15.20 14.09 -7.81
CA SER A 12 -14.09 13.85 -8.71
C SER A 12 -13.95 12.34 -8.89
N SER A 13 -14.67 11.88 -9.92
CA SER A 13 -14.30 10.79 -10.81
C SER A 13 -12.85 10.30 -10.64
N GLY A 14 -12.69 9.01 -10.31
CA GLY A 14 -11.38 8.39 -10.18
C GLY A 14 -11.34 6.90 -10.48
N GLY A 15 -12.14 6.42 -11.45
CA GLY A 15 -11.96 5.13 -12.15
C GLY A 15 -11.86 3.85 -11.29
N PRO A 16 -11.70 2.67 -11.91
CA PRO A 16 -11.31 1.47 -11.17
C PRO A 16 -9.83 1.61 -10.75
N SER A 17 -9.56 2.33 -9.65
CA SER A 17 -8.19 2.48 -9.10
C SER A 17 -7.72 1.28 -8.26
N GLY A 18 -8.62 0.32 -7.99
CA GLY A 18 -8.32 -0.84 -7.15
C GLY A 18 -7.28 -1.84 -7.69
N GLN A 19 -6.76 -1.66 -8.91
CA GLN A 19 -5.62 -2.47 -9.39
C GLN A 19 -4.27 -1.83 -9.07
N ASN A 20 -4.22 -0.49 -8.97
CA ASN A 20 -2.97 0.20 -8.65
C ASN A 20 -2.73 0.17 -7.13
N GLU A 21 -3.79 0.24 -6.32
CA GLU A 21 -3.70 0.11 -4.86
C GLU A 21 -3.04 -1.21 -4.43
N GLN A 22 -3.33 -2.33 -5.11
CA GLN A 22 -2.71 -3.62 -4.82
C GLN A 22 -1.20 -3.66 -5.14
N THR A 23 -0.76 -2.99 -6.22
CA THR A 23 0.68 -2.95 -6.54
C THR A 23 1.44 -1.98 -5.63
N TRP A 24 0.79 -0.93 -5.12
CA TRP A 24 1.43 -0.02 -4.15
C TRP A 24 1.52 -0.67 -2.77
N ASP A 25 0.45 -1.34 -2.32
CA ASP A 25 0.42 -2.07 -1.04
C ASP A 25 1.49 -3.17 -0.95
N ALA A 26 1.65 -3.94 -2.04
CA ALA A 26 2.73 -4.91 -2.14
C ALA A 26 4.10 -4.22 -2.00
N VAL A 27 4.33 -3.12 -2.71
CA VAL A 27 5.62 -2.40 -2.64
C VAL A 27 5.86 -1.81 -1.25
N GLU A 28 4.85 -1.23 -0.60
CA GLU A 28 4.99 -0.72 0.77
C GLU A 28 5.33 -1.83 1.77
N THR A 29 4.67 -2.98 1.66
CA THR A 29 4.96 -4.17 2.50
C THR A 29 6.37 -4.71 2.26
N TYR A 30 6.85 -4.72 1.01
CA TYR A 30 8.23 -5.09 0.69
C TYR A 30 9.22 -4.15 1.38
N PHE A 31 9.00 -2.84 1.26
CA PHE A 31 9.88 -1.84 1.87
C PHE A 31 9.87 -1.91 3.40
N GLU A 32 8.71 -2.12 4.03
CA GLU A 32 8.61 -2.35 5.47
C GLU A 32 9.45 -3.57 5.89
N CYS A 33 9.25 -4.71 5.23
CA CYS A 33 10.00 -5.95 5.51
C CYS A 33 11.51 -5.76 5.35
N ILE A 34 11.95 -5.14 4.25
CA ILE A 34 13.35 -4.83 4.02
C ILE A 34 13.93 -3.90 5.08
N THR A 35 13.18 -2.90 5.56
CA THR A 35 13.69 -1.99 6.59
C THR A 35 13.87 -2.66 7.95
N THR A 36 13.22 -3.82 8.16
CA THR A 36 13.42 -4.66 9.35
C THR A 36 14.50 -5.72 9.18
N CYS A 37 14.81 -6.10 7.93
CA CYS A 37 15.95 -6.92 7.56
C CYS A 37 17.21 -6.05 7.34
N SER A 38 18.41 -6.62 7.37
CA SER A 38 19.54 -5.95 6.73
C SER A 38 19.45 -6.18 5.22
N LEU A 39 19.63 -5.14 4.41
CA LEU A 39 19.70 -5.24 2.95
C LEU A 39 20.81 -6.18 2.43
N ASP A 40 21.79 -6.49 3.29
CA ASP A 40 22.90 -7.41 3.04
C ASP A 40 22.49 -8.89 3.25
N ASP A 41 21.45 -9.14 4.05
CA ASP A 41 20.93 -10.48 4.33
C ASP A 41 19.97 -10.91 3.20
N GLY A 42 20.53 -11.34 2.06
CA GLY A 42 19.77 -11.75 0.88
C GLY A 42 18.73 -12.85 1.11
N ASP A 43 18.89 -13.69 2.14
CA ASP A 43 17.91 -14.70 2.56
C ASP A 43 16.65 -14.03 3.14
N CYS A 44 16.83 -12.98 3.96
CA CYS A 44 15.74 -12.18 4.55
C CYS A 44 14.92 -11.48 3.46
N ILE A 45 15.62 -10.89 2.48
CA ILE A 45 14.98 -10.22 1.32
C ILE A 45 14.19 -11.22 0.47
N THR A 46 14.74 -12.42 0.24
CA THR A 46 14.05 -13.47 -0.53
C THR A 46 12.73 -13.87 0.15
N ARG A 47 12.75 -14.04 1.48
CA ARG A 47 11.54 -14.32 2.27
C ARG A 47 10.51 -13.21 2.21
N CYS A 48 10.94 -11.94 2.19
CA CYS A 48 10.02 -10.81 2.02
C CYS A 48 9.28 -10.90 0.67
N VAL A 49 9.98 -11.19 -0.42
CA VAL A 49 9.37 -11.30 -1.76
C VAL A 49 8.43 -12.50 -1.86
N GLU A 50 8.80 -13.65 -1.29
CA GLU A 50 7.94 -14.84 -1.29
C GLU A 50 6.62 -14.60 -0.54
N GLN A 51 6.65 -13.86 0.57
CA GLN A 51 5.44 -13.51 1.33
C GLN A 51 4.48 -12.62 0.53
N LEU A 52 5.01 -11.66 -0.25
CA LEU A 52 4.20 -10.82 -1.13
C LEU A 52 3.54 -11.62 -2.26
N ARG A 53 4.29 -12.56 -2.85
CA ARG A 53 3.78 -13.43 -3.92
C ARG A 53 2.62 -14.30 -3.42
N ASP A 54 2.76 -14.89 -2.23
CA ASP A 54 1.71 -15.71 -1.63
C ASP A 54 0.48 -14.89 -1.17
N SER A 55 0.64 -13.59 -0.93
CA SER A 55 -0.45 -12.68 -0.56
C SER A 55 -1.29 -12.21 -1.76
N GLU A 56 -0.79 -12.39 -2.98
CA GLU A 56 -1.48 -12.04 -4.23
C GLU A 56 -2.34 -13.20 -4.80
N SER A 57 -2.40 -14.35 -4.11
CA SER A 57 -3.01 -15.59 -4.61
C SER A 57 -4.44 -15.88 -4.13
#